data_AF-A0A957ES14-F1
#
_entry.id   AF-A0A957ES14-F1
#
_cell.length_a   1.000
_cell.length_b   1.000
_cell.length_c   1.000
_cell.angle_alpha   90.00
_cell.angle_beta   90.00
_cell.angle_gamma   90.00
#
_symmetry.space_group_name_H-M   'P 1'
#
loop_
_entity.id
_entity.type
_entity.pdbx_description
1 polymer ?
#
loop_
_entity_poly.entity_id
_entity_poly.type
_entity_poly.pdbx_seq_one_letter_code
_entity_poly.pdbx_strand_id
1 'polypeptide(L)'
;MNLVIEITTPIFLGGSDARQLATLVRIPSIRGQVRYWLRAVLGRRVGNDVAALKTAENNLMGHTGASSLVRFQVQEGKQLLETADRYMLPHRQSGNKIMSETFAEKQRFLLSITPRPGLKTIPDEILAALLLWLNLGGLGKRARRGYGSLRCVRATAATDDVSPDKLALFTVKSEETLSDYLSRVLGWVQAAMPAQPLAEWPEYPILLPEYTAVLVSQRTYPSQQEQGTPVYEKAMVPFWHEFLRAHPYLDDSAYGYADRNGRRASPFHWHIGQTKMGYQWVFTTFWSQSVRQYDSRRNWQKVNDLLTAIADEAEGKWVWQHVAEVYDGR
;
A
#
# COMPACT_ATOMS: atom_id res chain seq x y z
N MET A 1 8.63 -19.45 0.04
CA MET A 1 7.59 -18.90 -0.86
C MET A 1 8.23 -17.92 -1.81
N ASN A 2 7.84 -17.97 -3.08
CA ASN A 2 8.32 -17.10 -4.15
C ASN A 2 7.15 -16.32 -4.75
N LEU A 3 7.26 -15.00 -4.79
CA LEU A 3 6.26 -14.10 -5.36
C LEU A 3 6.84 -13.40 -6.58
N VAL A 4 6.24 -13.59 -7.74
CA VAL A 4 6.53 -12.76 -8.93
C VAL A 4 5.72 -11.48 -8.78
N ILE A 5 6.43 -10.39 -8.52
CA ILE A 5 5.84 -9.07 -8.33
C ILE A 5 5.99 -8.29 -9.63
N GLU A 6 4.88 -7.73 -10.11
CA GLU A 6 4.84 -6.81 -11.24
C GLU A 6 4.66 -5.38 -10.75
N ILE A 7 5.40 -4.45 -11.35
CA ILE A 7 5.27 -3.01 -11.10
C ILE A 7 4.03 -2.51 -11.84
N THR A 8 3.00 -2.09 -11.11
CA THR A 8 1.76 -1.57 -11.71
C THR A 8 1.89 -0.10 -12.09
N THR A 9 2.51 0.71 -11.23
CA THR A 9 2.85 2.10 -11.51
C THR A 9 4.31 2.39 -11.15
N PRO A 10 4.97 3.37 -11.79
CA PRO A 10 6.41 3.59 -11.63
C PRO A 10 6.87 3.75 -10.17
N ILE A 11 8.04 3.20 -9.86
CA ILE A 11 8.65 3.25 -8.52
C ILE A 11 9.78 4.29 -8.48
N PHE A 12 9.47 5.47 -7.96
CA PHE A 12 10.49 6.48 -7.67
C PHE A 12 11.26 6.11 -6.40
N LEU A 13 12.47 5.59 -6.49
CA LEU A 13 13.33 5.40 -5.32
C LEU A 13 14.12 6.68 -5.01
N GLY A 14 14.33 6.94 -3.71
CA GLY A 14 15.21 8.01 -3.26
C GLY A 14 16.57 7.46 -2.87
N GLY A 15 17.61 7.84 -3.62
CA GLY A 15 19.00 7.72 -3.22
C GLY A 15 19.69 9.06 -3.42
N SER A 16 20.72 9.35 -2.62
CA SER A 16 21.56 10.56 -2.75
C SER A 16 22.49 10.52 -3.96
N ASP A 17 22.50 9.42 -4.70
CA ASP A 17 23.34 9.24 -5.88
C ASP A 17 22.48 8.59 -6.99
N ALA A 18 22.13 9.37 -8.01
CA ALA A 18 21.29 8.94 -9.12
C ALA A 18 21.90 7.73 -9.87
N ARG A 19 23.20 7.52 -9.75
CA ARG A 19 23.94 6.40 -10.39
C ARG A 19 23.66 5.02 -9.78
N GLN A 20 22.93 4.92 -8.66
CA GLN A 20 22.63 3.64 -7.99
C GLN A 20 21.21 3.09 -8.23
N LEU A 21 20.35 3.76 -9.03
CA LEU A 21 19.06 3.19 -9.43
C LEU A 21 19.22 1.93 -10.30
N ALA A 22 20.37 1.78 -10.97
CA ALA A 22 20.74 0.64 -11.79
C ALA A 22 20.87 -0.70 -11.02
N THR A 23 20.74 -0.69 -9.69
CA THR A 23 20.84 -1.91 -8.87
C THR A 23 19.69 -2.01 -7.88
N LEU A 24 18.71 -2.85 -8.24
CA LEU A 24 17.79 -3.55 -7.36
C LEU A 24 16.76 -2.73 -6.56
N VAL A 25 15.55 -3.28 -6.52
CA VAL A 25 14.59 -3.01 -5.45
C VAL A 25 15.22 -3.41 -4.10
N ARG A 26 15.66 -2.41 -3.32
CA ARG A 26 16.40 -2.63 -2.07
C ARG A 26 15.57 -3.36 -1.02
N ILE A 27 16.10 -4.47 -0.50
CA ILE A 27 15.49 -5.25 0.60
C ILE A 27 15.12 -4.42 1.83
N PRO A 28 15.96 -3.48 2.32
CA PRO A 28 15.58 -2.61 3.43
C PRO A 28 14.29 -1.83 3.18
N SER A 29 14.05 -1.36 1.95
CA SER A 29 12.83 -0.65 1.58
C SER A 29 11.60 -1.56 1.66
N ILE A 30 11.71 -2.79 1.13
CA ILE A 30 10.65 -3.81 1.24
C ILE A 30 10.37 -4.14 2.72
N ARG A 31 11.42 -4.38 3.51
CA ARG A 31 11.28 -4.68 4.95
C ARG A 31 10.60 -3.55 5.70
N GLY A 32 10.87 -2.29 5.35
CA GLY A 32 10.18 -1.13 5.91
C GLY A 32 8.69 -1.11 5.61
N GLN A 33 8.29 -1.45 4.37
CA GLN A 33 6.88 -1.57 4.01
C GLN A 33 6.19 -2.72 4.74
N VAL A 34 6.80 -3.91 4.75
CA VAL A 34 6.25 -5.06 5.48
C VAL A 34 6.11 -4.76 6.97
N ARG A 35 7.07 -4.09 7.61
CA ARG A 35 6.96 -3.66 9.02
C ARG A 35 5.82 -2.69 9.27
N TYR A 36 5.57 -1.74 8.35
CA TYR A 36 4.45 -0.82 8.47
C TYR A 36 3.12 -1.58 8.52
N TRP A 37 2.88 -2.47 7.55
CA TRP A 37 1.65 -3.27 7.49
C TRP A 37 1.57 -4.33 8.58
N LEU A 38 2.70 -4.91 8.99
CA LEU A 38 2.78 -5.83 10.11
C LEU A 38 2.33 -5.16 11.42
N ARG A 39 2.70 -3.91 11.66
CA ARG A 39 2.22 -3.18 12.83
C ARG A 39 0.71 -2.95 12.80
N ALA A 40 0.14 -2.63 11.63
CA ALA A 40 -1.30 -2.49 11.47
C ALA A 40 -2.05 -3.81 11.77
N VAL A 41 -1.47 -4.94 11.36
CA VAL A 41 -2.00 -6.29 11.66
C VAL A 41 -1.85 -6.64 13.14
N LEU A 42 -0.65 -6.51 13.70
CA LEU A 42 -0.38 -6.84 15.10
C LEU A 42 -1.20 -5.97 16.06
N GLY A 43 -1.46 -4.72 15.70
CA GLY A 43 -2.33 -3.82 16.44
C GLY A 43 -3.73 -4.36 16.67
N ARG A 44 -4.23 -5.26 15.81
CA ARG A 44 -5.52 -5.96 16.05
C ARG A 44 -5.50 -6.74 17.36
N ARG A 45 -4.35 -7.32 17.71
CA ARG A 45 -4.18 -8.13 18.92
C ARG A 45 -3.74 -7.31 20.13
N VAL A 46 -2.93 -6.27 19.94
CA VAL A 46 -2.29 -5.53 21.05
C VAL A 46 -2.88 -4.14 21.30
N GLY A 47 -3.73 -3.64 20.41
CA GLY A 47 -4.39 -2.34 20.55
C GLY A 47 -3.40 -1.20 20.73
N ASN A 48 -3.69 -0.26 21.62
CA ASN A 48 -2.82 0.90 21.87
C ASN A 48 -1.54 0.56 22.68
N ASP A 49 -1.30 -0.70 23.06
CA ASP A 49 -0.06 -1.09 23.74
C ASP A 49 1.14 -1.12 22.75
N VAL A 50 1.81 0.02 22.62
CA VAL A 50 2.97 0.20 21.76
C VAL A 50 4.18 -0.65 22.21
N ALA A 51 4.29 -0.97 23.51
CA ALA A 51 5.37 -1.80 24.02
C ALA A 51 5.17 -3.27 23.62
N ALA A 52 3.95 -3.78 23.75
CA ALA A 52 3.57 -5.10 23.25
C ALA A 52 3.68 -5.18 21.73
N LEU A 53 3.27 -4.14 21.00
CA LEU A 53 3.44 -4.05 19.54
C LEU A 53 4.90 -4.18 19.13
N LYS A 54 5.80 -3.41 19.75
CA LYS A 54 7.24 -3.43 19.47
C LYS A 54 7.82 -4.81 19.75
N THR A 55 7.41 -5.45 20.84
CA THR A 55 7.86 -6.80 21.20
C THR A 55 7.41 -7.82 20.15
N ALA A 56 6.13 -7.81 19.78
CA ALA A 56 5.58 -8.71 18.76
C ALA A 56 6.23 -8.50 17.38
N GLU A 57 6.44 -7.25 16.96
CA GLU A 57 7.12 -6.93 15.69
C GLU A 57 8.56 -7.46 15.70
N ASN A 58 9.31 -7.22 16.78
CA ASN A 58 10.69 -7.65 16.91
C ASN A 58 10.84 -9.17 16.90
N ASN A 59 9.90 -9.88 17.53
CA ASN A 59 9.89 -11.35 17.55
C ASN A 59 9.74 -11.95 16.14
N LEU A 60 9.08 -11.25 15.21
CA LEU A 60 8.88 -11.71 13.84
C LEU A 60 9.96 -11.18 12.88
N MET A 61 10.25 -9.89 12.93
CA MET A 61 11.08 -9.17 11.94
C MET A 61 12.50 -8.88 12.42
N GLY A 62 12.84 -9.26 13.65
CA GLY A 62 14.14 -9.07 14.30
C GLY A 62 14.37 -7.66 14.82
N HIS A 63 15.48 -7.49 15.54
CA HIS A 63 16.04 -6.21 15.99
C HIS A 63 17.57 -6.32 16.07
N THR A 64 18.27 -5.31 16.59
CA THR A 64 19.74 -5.32 16.66
C THR A 64 20.32 -6.53 17.41
N GLY A 65 19.58 -7.10 18.36
CA GLY A 65 20.03 -8.25 19.17
C GLY A 65 19.44 -9.60 18.77
N ALA A 66 18.46 -9.64 17.86
CA ALA A 66 17.85 -10.89 17.43
C ALA A 66 17.46 -10.84 15.95
N SER A 67 17.66 -11.97 15.29
CA SER A 67 17.41 -12.08 13.87
C SER A 67 15.94 -12.22 13.50
N SER A 68 15.56 -11.74 12.32
CA SER A 68 14.24 -11.93 11.68
C SER A 68 13.91 -13.41 11.46
N LEU A 69 12.69 -13.86 11.78
CA LEU A 69 12.23 -15.25 11.55
C LEU A 69 12.13 -15.60 10.07
N VAL A 70 11.99 -14.60 9.21
CA VAL A 70 11.97 -14.75 7.76
C VAL A 70 13.09 -13.95 7.11
N ARG A 71 13.64 -14.49 6.02
CA ARG A 71 14.59 -13.82 5.12
C ARG A 71 13.85 -13.36 3.86
N PHE A 72 14.10 -12.11 3.46
CA PHE A 72 13.64 -11.55 2.19
C PHE A 72 14.81 -11.50 1.22
N GLN A 73 14.59 -11.94 -0.02
CA GLN A 73 15.55 -11.84 -1.11
C GLN A 73 14.83 -11.38 -2.38
N VAL A 74 15.46 -10.47 -3.11
CA VAL A 74 14.99 -10.02 -4.42
C VAL A 74 15.96 -10.62 -5.40
N GLN A 75 15.44 -11.47 -6.29
CA GLN A 75 16.16 -11.91 -7.46
C GLN A 75 15.63 -11.10 -8.63
N GLU A 76 16.52 -10.36 -9.28
CA GLU A 76 16.25 -9.88 -10.62
C GLU A 76 16.19 -11.10 -11.55
N GLY A 77 15.38 -11.02 -12.59
CA GLY A 77 15.52 -11.99 -13.67
C GLY A 77 16.92 -11.90 -14.28
N LYS A 78 17.18 -12.66 -15.35
CA LYS A 78 18.43 -12.48 -16.12
C LYS A 78 18.61 -11.04 -16.66
N GLN A 79 17.53 -10.23 -16.67
CA GLN A 79 17.53 -8.81 -16.99
C GLN A 79 17.33 -7.99 -15.70
N LEU A 80 18.18 -6.97 -15.52
CA LEU A 80 17.99 -5.90 -14.53
C LEU A 80 16.69 -5.17 -14.82
N LEU A 81 16.08 -4.58 -13.79
CA LEU A 81 14.95 -3.67 -14.00
C LEU A 81 15.43 -2.44 -14.75
N GLU A 82 14.81 -2.16 -15.89
CA GLU A 82 15.02 -0.98 -16.71
C GLU A 82 14.55 0.27 -15.98
N THR A 83 15.34 1.33 -16.10
CA THR A 83 14.95 2.65 -15.66
C THR A 83 14.36 3.44 -16.83
N ALA A 84 13.44 4.33 -16.52
CA ALA A 84 12.92 5.29 -17.48
C ALA A 84 12.60 6.61 -16.77
N ASP A 85 12.64 7.71 -17.51
CA ASP A 85 12.16 8.97 -16.98
C ASP A 85 10.63 9.01 -16.98
N ARG A 86 10.05 9.43 -15.85
CA ARG A 86 8.61 9.67 -15.71
C ARG A 86 8.38 10.99 -14.97
N TYR A 87 7.25 11.63 -15.28
CA TYR A 87 6.80 12.80 -14.52
C TYR A 87 6.45 12.40 -13.09
N MET A 88 6.94 13.13 -12.09
CA MET A 88 6.51 12.94 -10.70
C MET A 88 5.12 13.53 -10.41
N LEU A 89 4.62 14.37 -11.31
CA LEU A 89 3.34 15.07 -11.26
C LEU A 89 2.67 14.96 -12.64
N PRO A 90 2.09 13.80 -12.97
CA PRO A 90 1.64 13.51 -14.33
C PRO A 90 0.44 14.38 -14.76
N HIS A 91 -0.29 14.94 -13.79
CA HIS A 91 -1.39 15.88 -14.02
C HIS A 91 -0.95 17.32 -14.33
N ARG A 92 0.35 17.65 -14.28
CA ARG A 92 0.83 19.00 -14.60
C ARG A 92 1.15 19.12 -16.09
N GLN A 93 0.23 19.73 -16.83
CA GLN A 93 0.37 19.96 -18.28
C GLN A 93 1.17 21.23 -18.63
N SER A 94 1.31 22.18 -17.70
CA SER A 94 2.08 23.43 -17.87
C SER A 94 3.00 23.71 -16.66
N GLY A 95 4.10 24.45 -16.90
CA GLY A 95 5.10 24.81 -15.88
C GLY A 95 6.27 23.82 -15.74
N ASN A 96 7.00 23.90 -14.62
CA ASN A 96 8.18 23.06 -14.34
C ASN A 96 7.77 21.59 -14.17
N LYS A 97 7.78 20.85 -15.28
CA LYS A 97 7.65 19.40 -15.32
C LYS A 97 8.83 18.77 -14.59
N ILE A 98 8.56 18.14 -13.45
CA ILE A 98 9.61 17.46 -12.68
C ILE A 98 9.64 16.00 -13.13
N MET A 99 10.61 15.67 -13.97
CA MET A 99 10.92 14.29 -14.36
C MET A 99 11.97 13.71 -13.43
N SER A 100 11.90 12.41 -13.19
CA SER A 100 12.92 11.68 -12.45
C SER A 100 13.02 10.27 -13.02
N GLU A 101 14.22 9.74 -12.98
CA GLU A 101 14.49 8.34 -13.25
C GLU A 101 13.72 7.46 -12.23
N THR A 102 13.12 6.39 -12.73
CA THR A 102 12.27 5.47 -11.97
C THR A 102 12.33 4.07 -12.57
N PHE A 103 11.99 3.03 -11.79
CA PHE A 103 11.66 1.74 -12.39
C PHE A 103 10.32 1.87 -13.12
N ALA A 104 10.30 1.52 -14.40
CA ALA A 104 9.11 1.57 -15.23
C ALA A 104 8.11 0.46 -14.84
N GLU A 105 6.83 0.72 -15.10
CA GLU A 105 5.72 -0.21 -14.99
C GLU A 105 5.88 -1.46 -15.88
N LYS A 106 5.06 -2.49 -15.63
CA LYS A 106 5.00 -3.80 -16.31
C LYS A 106 6.23 -4.71 -16.16
N GLN A 107 7.31 -4.20 -15.57
CA GLN A 107 8.46 -5.02 -15.24
C GLN A 107 8.19 -5.90 -14.03
N ARG A 108 8.93 -7.01 -13.93
CA ARG A 108 8.74 -8.02 -12.89
C ARG A 108 10.04 -8.36 -12.19
N PHE A 109 9.94 -8.62 -10.89
CA PHE A 109 11.03 -9.16 -10.09
C PHE A 109 10.51 -10.28 -9.18
N LEU A 110 11.42 -11.16 -8.76
CA LEU A 110 11.09 -12.26 -7.86
C LEU A 110 11.40 -11.86 -6.41
N LEU A 111 10.38 -11.82 -5.57
CA LEU A 111 10.53 -11.68 -4.13
C LEU A 111 10.44 -13.07 -3.48
N SER A 112 11.55 -13.55 -2.94
CA SER A 112 11.61 -14.79 -2.19
C SER A 112 11.53 -14.50 -0.69
N ILE A 113 10.64 -15.21 0.00
CA ILE A 113 10.49 -15.18 1.45
C ILE A 113 10.75 -16.59 1.94
N THR A 114 11.76 -16.76 2.79
CA THR A 114 12.17 -18.06 3.32
C THR A 114 12.12 -18.03 4.85
N PRO A 115 11.47 -19.00 5.51
CA PRO A 115 11.53 -19.13 6.95
C PRO A 115 12.97 -19.46 7.38
N ARG A 116 13.35 -19.08 8.61
CA ARG A 116 14.64 -19.47 9.17
C ARG A 116 14.69 -20.97 9.46
N PRO A 117 15.90 -21.56 9.50
CA PRO A 117 16.08 -22.93 9.96
C PRO A 117 15.38 -23.16 11.30
N GLY A 118 14.62 -24.25 11.40
CA GLY A 118 13.80 -24.59 12.58
C GLY A 118 12.34 -24.11 12.50
N LEU A 119 12.02 -23.18 11.61
CA LEU A 119 10.64 -22.76 11.36
C LEU A 119 10.11 -23.46 10.10
N LYS A 120 9.02 -24.23 10.26
CA LYS A 120 8.42 -24.99 9.15
C LYS A 120 7.68 -24.12 8.15
N THR A 121 6.98 -23.09 8.63
CA THR A 121 6.07 -22.28 7.81
C THR A 121 6.33 -20.79 8.01
N ILE A 122 5.97 -19.99 7.01
CA ILE A 122 5.97 -18.53 7.16
C ILE A 122 4.83 -18.14 8.12
N PRO A 123 5.06 -17.29 9.14
CA PRO A 123 4.00 -16.85 10.06
C PRO A 123 2.88 -16.11 9.34
N ASP A 124 1.64 -16.31 9.77
CA ASP A 124 0.47 -15.71 9.14
C ASP A 124 0.46 -14.18 9.27
N GLU A 125 1.04 -13.62 10.33
CA GLU A 125 1.22 -12.16 10.47
C GLU A 125 2.07 -11.58 9.33
N ILE A 126 3.09 -12.31 8.89
CA ILE A 126 3.97 -11.89 7.79
C ILE A 126 3.24 -12.02 6.45
N LEU A 127 2.47 -13.09 6.26
CA LEU A 127 1.64 -13.26 5.05
C LEU A 127 0.57 -12.17 4.97
N ALA A 128 -0.11 -11.85 6.06
CA ALA A 128 -1.06 -10.75 6.15
C ALA A 128 -0.40 -9.41 5.83
N ALA A 129 0.76 -9.11 6.42
CA ALA A 129 1.50 -7.89 6.13
C ALA A 129 1.90 -7.77 4.65
N LEU A 130 2.32 -8.87 4.02
CA LEU A 130 2.64 -8.90 2.59
C LEU A 130 1.40 -8.69 1.72
N LEU A 131 0.30 -9.36 2.03
CA LEU A 131 -0.97 -9.22 1.32
C LEU A 131 -1.47 -7.77 1.39
N LEU A 132 -1.46 -7.16 2.57
CA LEU A 132 -1.90 -5.77 2.72
C LEU A 132 -0.95 -4.80 2.02
N TRP A 133 0.37 -5.00 2.12
CA TRP A 133 1.33 -4.15 1.43
C TRP A 133 1.15 -4.17 -0.09
N LEU A 134 1.01 -5.37 -0.68
CA LEU A 134 0.90 -5.52 -2.13
C LEU A 134 -0.42 -5.01 -2.68
N ASN A 135 -1.47 -4.93 -1.86
CA ASN A 135 -2.82 -4.58 -2.32
C ASN A 135 -3.28 -3.18 -1.91
N LEU A 136 -2.85 -2.69 -0.74
CA LEU A 136 -3.28 -1.43 -0.13
C LEU A 136 -2.11 -0.46 0.11
N GLY A 137 -0.91 -0.86 -0.31
CA GLY A 137 0.33 -0.13 -0.13
C GLY A 137 1.10 0.02 -1.44
N GLY A 138 2.32 0.53 -1.33
CA GLY A 138 3.19 0.72 -2.48
C GLY A 138 4.65 0.85 -2.07
N LEU A 139 5.52 1.12 -3.04
CA LEU A 139 6.95 1.26 -2.81
C LEU A 139 7.47 2.58 -3.36
N GLY A 140 8.39 3.22 -2.63
CA GLY A 140 9.08 4.43 -3.09
C GLY A 140 8.36 5.74 -2.76
N LYS A 141 8.86 6.82 -3.37
CA LYS A 141 8.32 8.18 -3.22
C LYS A 141 6.94 8.24 -3.85
N ARG A 142 6.05 9.00 -3.20
CA ARG A 142 4.64 9.17 -3.60
C ARG A 142 3.83 7.85 -3.66
N ALA A 143 4.29 6.80 -2.98
CA ALA A 143 3.60 5.51 -2.92
C ALA A 143 2.12 5.60 -2.50
N ARG A 144 1.75 6.62 -1.70
CA ARG A 144 0.36 6.85 -1.24
C ARG A 144 -0.45 7.78 -2.13
N ARG A 145 0.09 8.15 -3.30
CA ARG A 145 -0.54 9.03 -4.29
C ARG A 145 -0.45 8.41 -5.69
N GLY A 146 -0.76 7.13 -5.79
CA GLY A 146 -0.88 6.35 -7.04
C GLY A 146 0.42 5.71 -7.56
N TYR A 147 1.59 6.25 -7.23
CA TYR A 147 2.88 5.66 -7.66
C TYR A 147 3.26 4.42 -6.86
N GLY A 148 4.19 3.64 -7.42
CA GLY A 148 4.75 2.45 -6.78
C GLY A 148 3.74 1.39 -6.38
N SER A 149 2.58 1.34 -7.03
CA SER A 149 1.61 0.27 -6.86
C SER A 149 2.20 -1.01 -7.46
N LEU A 150 2.01 -2.12 -6.77
CA LEU A 150 2.54 -3.43 -7.12
C LEU A 150 1.39 -4.42 -7.25
N ARG A 151 1.65 -5.56 -7.89
CA ARG A 151 0.78 -6.73 -7.79
C ARG A 151 1.58 -8.02 -7.83
N CYS A 152 1.12 -9.05 -7.13
CA CYS A 152 1.65 -10.38 -7.34
C CYS A 152 0.89 -11.04 -8.49
N VAL A 153 1.63 -11.46 -9.53
CA VAL A 153 1.06 -12.13 -10.70
C VAL A 153 1.21 -13.65 -10.64
N ARG A 154 2.07 -14.14 -9.74
CA ARG A 154 2.27 -15.56 -9.48
C ARG A 154 2.88 -15.77 -8.11
N ALA A 155 2.28 -16.62 -7.30
CA ALA A 155 2.81 -17.07 -6.02
C ALA A 155 3.06 -18.57 -6.06
N THR A 156 4.22 -19.03 -5.63
CA THR A 156 4.55 -20.46 -5.53
C THR A 156 5.20 -20.76 -4.20
N ALA A 157 4.91 -21.95 -3.67
CA ALA A 157 5.66 -22.49 -2.55
C ALA A 157 7.12 -22.69 -2.98
N ALA A 158 8.07 -22.43 -2.07
CA ALA A 158 9.47 -22.84 -2.32
C ALA A 158 9.72 -24.24 -1.72
N THR A 159 8.96 -24.56 -0.69
CA THR A 159 8.87 -25.83 0.05
C THR A 159 7.42 -25.93 0.56
N ASP A 160 7.11 -26.79 1.52
CA ASP A 160 5.79 -26.83 2.20
C ASP A 160 5.62 -25.68 3.23
N ASP A 161 6.22 -24.52 2.95
CA ASP A 161 6.29 -23.40 3.89
C ASP A 161 5.02 -22.54 3.89
N VAL A 162 4.16 -22.68 2.89
CA VAL A 162 2.87 -22.02 2.73
C VAL A 162 1.89 -22.95 2.00
N SER A 163 0.65 -23.07 2.50
CA SER A 163 -0.37 -23.91 1.86
C SER A 163 -0.86 -23.33 0.52
N PRO A 164 -1.39 -24.17 -0.40
CA PRO A 164 -1.97 -23.71 -1.66
C PRO A 164 -3.06 -22.63 -1.49
N ASP A 165 -3.93 -22.78 -0.48
CA ASP A 165 -4.99 -21.79 -0.21
C ASP A 165 -4.43 -20.42 0.18
N LYS A 166 -3.35 -20.40 0.98
CA LYS A 166 -2.67 -19.16 1.37
C LYS A 166 -1.92 -18.54 0.19
N LEU A 167 -1.34 -19.34 -0.71
CA LEU A 167 -0.73 -18.84 -1.94
C LEU A 167 -1.76 -18.22 -2.88
N ALA A 168 -2.96 -18.79 -2.98
CA ALA A 168 -4.04 -18.28 -3.81
C ALA A 168 -4.59 -16.91 -3.35
N LEU A 169 -4.26 -16.46 -2.15
CA LEU A 169 -4.57 -15.11 -1.67
C LEU A 169 -3.75 -14.02 -2.36
N PHE A 170 -2.59 -14.34 -2.93
CA PHE A 170 -1.70 -13.34 -3.52
C PHE A 170 -2.06 -12.94 -4.95
N THR A 171 -2.91 -13.71 -5.62
CA THR A 171 -3.25 -13.49 -7.03
C THR A 171 -4.75 -13.29 -7.21
N VAL A 172 -5.11 -12.33 -8.05
CA VAL A 172 -6.49 -12.12 -8.52
C VAL A 172 -6.87 -13.27 -9.45
N LYS A 173 -8.05 -13.87 -9.25
CA LYS A 173 -8.56 -14.90 -10.17
C LYS A 173 -9.06 -14.27 -11.47
N SER A 174 -9.10 -15.05 -12.55
CA SER A 174 -9.44 -14.58 -13.91
C SER A 174 -10.68 -13.69 -13.99
N GLU A 175 -11.78 -14.13 -13.38
CA GLU A 175 -13.10 -13.49 -13.44
C GLU A 175 -13.43 -12.69 -12.17
N GLU A 176 -12.49 -12.57 -11.25
CA GLU A 176 -12.71 -11.91 -9.96
C GLU A 176 -12.53 -10.40 -10.11
N THR A 177 -13.54 -9.63 -9.68
CA THR A 177 -13.39 -8.17 -9.62
C THR A 177 -12.34 -7.81 -8.57
N LEU A 178 -11.73 -6.63 -8.68
CA LEU A 178 -10.76 -6.19 -7.68
C LEU A 178 -11.39 -6.09 -6.29
N SER A 179 -12.66 -5.65 -6.21
CA SER A 179 -13.39 -5.55 -4.95
C SER A 179 -13.61 -6.91 -4.27
N ASP A 180 -13.94 -7.96 -5.03
CA ASP A 180 -14.18 -9.29 -4.49
C ASP A 180 -12.87 -9.93 -4.05
N TYR A 181 -11.80 -9.72 -4.83
CA TYR A 181 -10.45 -10.12 -4.46
C TYR A 181 -10.00 -9.49 -3.14
N LEU A 182 -10.14 -8.18 -2.99
CA LEU A 182 -9.79 -7.49 -1.75
C LEU A 182 -10.68 -7.93 -0.59
N SER A 183 -11.98 -8.18 -0.82
CA SER A 183 -12.88 -8.72 0.19
C SER A 183 -12.40 -10.08 0.70
N ARG A 184 -11.98 -10.97 -0.21
CA ARG A 184 -11.41 -12.29 0.11
C ARG A 184 -10.10 -12.18 0.90
N VAL A 185 -9.18 -11.30 0.46
CA VAL A 185 -7.90 -11.07 1.14
C VAL A 185 -8.13 -10.54 2.55
N LEU A 186 -8.95 -9.49 2.69
CA LEU A 186 -9.23 -8.85 3.97
C LEU A 186 -10.02 -9.75 4.92
N GLY A 187 -10.96 -10.54 4.40
CA GLY A 187 -11.67 -11.56 5.18
C GLY A 187 -10.72 -12.62 5.74
N TRP A 188 -9.75 -13.09 4.95
CA TRP A 188 -8.72 -13.99 5.46
C TRP A 188 -7.85 -13.33 6.53
N VAL A 189 -7.40 -12.09 6.31
CA VAL A 189 -6.59 -11.36 7.30
C VAL A 189 -7.34 -11.21 8.62
N GLN A 190 -8.64 -10.86 8.58
CA GLN A 190 -9.46 -10.75 9.79
C GLN A 190 -9.60 -12.08 10.53
N ALA A 191 -9.84 -13.17 9.80
CA ALA A 191 -10.01 -14.50 10.38
C ALA A 191 -8.70 -15.03 10.99
N ALA A 192 -7.57 -14.80 10.32
CA ALA A 192 -6.25 -15.23 10.80
C ALA A 192 -5.76 -14.39 11.98
N MET A 193 -6.22 -13.14 12.10
CA MET A 193 -5.75 -12.14 13.06
C MET A 193 -6.93 -11.62 13.89
N PRO A 194 -7.40 -12.39 14.89
CA PRO A 194 -8.53 -11.97 15.72
C PRO A 194 -8.22 -10.64 16.41
N ALA A 195 -9.22 -9.76 16.40
CA ALA A 195 -9.11 -8.44 17.01
C ALA A 195 -9.53 -8.47 18.48
N GLN A 196 -8.88 -7.66 19.29
CA GLN A 196 -9.42 -7.23 20.57
C GLN A 196 -10.17 -5.90 20.40
N PRO A 197 -11.30 -5.68 21.10
CA PRO A 197 -11.97 -4.39 21.13
C PRO A 197 -11.03 -3.30 21.64
N LEU A 198 -11.16 -2.09 21.10
CA LEU A 198 -10.45 -0.92 21.61
C LEU A 198 -11.40 -0.09 22.48
N ALA A 199 -10.94 0.28 23.68
CA ALA A 199 -11.67 1.20 24.55
C ALA A 199 -11.55 2.66 24.08
N GLU A 200 -10.46 2.99 23.40
CA GLU A 200 -10.15 4.33 22.91
C GLU A 200 -9.79 4.29 21.42
N TRP A 201 -9.83 5.45 20.77
CA TRP A 201 -9.40 5.57 19.38
C TRP A 201 -7.95 5.07 19.18
N PRO A 202 -7.62 4.42 18.05
CA PRO A 202 -6.27 3.95 17.78
C PRO A 202 -5.23 5.07 17.84
N GLU A 203 -4.14 4.88 18.58
CA GLU A 203 -3.05 5.87 18.61
C GLU A 203 -2.18 5.85 17.34
N TYR A 204 -2.28 4.77 16.58
CA TYR A 204 -1.56 4.55 15.33
C TYR A 204 -2.45 3.77 14.34
N PRO A 205 -2.07 3.65 13.07
CA PRO A 205 -2.82 2.86 12.10
C PRO A 205 -2.95 1.39 12.54
N ILE A 206 -4.16 0.99 12.94
CA ILE A 206 -4.51 -0.39 13.27
C ILE A 206 -5.55 -0.86 12.25
N LEU A 207 -5.32 -2.04 11.67
CA LEU A 207 -6.23 -2.64 10.70
C LEU A 207 -7.47 -3.19 11.43
N LEU A 208 -8.43 -2.34 11.75
CA LEU A 208 -9.73 -2.70 12.31
C LEU A 208 -10.81 -2.15 11.39
N PRO A 209 -11.86 -2.91 11.01
CA PRO A 209 -12.94 -2.40 10.16
C PRO A 209 -13.58 -1.13 10.70
N GLU A 210 -13.66 -0.99 12.02
CA GLU A 210 -14.18 0.18 12.73
C GLU A 210 -13.27 1.42 12.60
N TYR A 211 -12.01 1.23 12.21
CA TYR A 211 -11.03 2.32 12.08
C TYR A 211 -10.26 2.27 10.76
N THR A 212 -10.74 1.50 9.79
CA THR A 212 -10.13 1.35 8.47
C THR A 212 -11.21 1.26 7.42
N ALA A 213 -11.11 2.08 6.39
CA ALA A 213 -11.94 1.91 5.22
C ALA A 213 -11.12 1.55 4.00
N VAL A 214 -11.73 0.72 3.17
CA VAL A 214 -11.17 0.27 1.90
C VAL A 214 -12.25 0.42 0.84
N LEU A 215 -11.99 1.27 -0.15
CA LEU A 215 -12.90 1.59 -1.25
C LEU A 215 -12.22 1.24 -2.57
N VAL A 216 -12.95 0.60 -3.47
CA VAL A 216 -12.48 0.27 -4.82
C VAL A 216 -13.37 0.94 -5.85
N SER A 217 -12.80 1.70 -6.80
CA SER A 217 -13.59 2.27 -7.88
C SER A 217 -14.17 1.18 -8.78
N GLN A 218 -15.45 1.25 -9.14
CA GLN A 218 -15.98 0.37 -10.20
C GLN A 218 -15.55 0.85 -11.58
N ARG A 219 -15.28 2.15 -11.73
CA ARG A 219 -14.66 2.70 -12.94
C ARG A 219 -13.33 2.01 -13.23
N THR A 220 -13.19 1.51 -14.46
CA THR A 220 -11.99 0.85 -14.98
C THR A 220 -11.29 1.71 -16.02
N TYR A 221 -9.96 1.66 -16.02
CA TYR A 221 -9.11 2.35 -16.97
C TYR A 221 -8.30 1.34 -17.80
N PRO A 222 -7.97 1.65 -19.06
CA PRO A 222 -7.16 0.76 -19.89
C PRO A 222 -5.83 0.42 -19.21
N SER A 223 -5.37 -0.83 -19.35
CA SER A 223 -4.12 -1.32 -18.77
C SER A 223 -3.14 -1.93 -19.78
N GLN A 224 -3.51 -1.89 -21.07
CA GLN A 224 -2.69 -2.29 -22.22
C GLN A 224 -1.86 -1.09 -22.71
N GLN A 225 -0.63 -1.35 -23.13
CA GLN A 225 0.22 -0.31 -23.71
C GLN A 225 -0.39 0.19 -25.02
N GLU A 226 -0.38 1.51 -25.19
CA GLU A 226 -0.70 2.19 -26.44
C GLU A 226 0.47 3.12 -26.77
N GLN A 227 0.62 3.51 -28.04
CA GLN A 227 1.70 4.42 -28.44
C GLN A 227 1.55 5.79 -27.74
N GLY A 228 2.66 6.32 -27.23
CA GLY A 228 2.72 7.65 -26.61
C GLY A 228 2.71 7.60 -25.08
N THR A 229 1.54 7.81 -24.47
CA THR A 229 1.40 8.03 -23.03
C THR A 229 1.52 6.74 -22.22
N PRO A 230 2.34 6.69 -21.15
CA PRO A 230 2.38 5.54 -20.26
C PRO A 230 0.99 5.19 -19.73
N VAL A 231 0.58 3.93 -19.90
CA VAL A 231 -0.81 3.51 -19.66
C VAL A 231 -1.30 3.78 -18.23
N TYR A 232 -0.40 3.79 -17.24
CA TYR A 232 -0.76 4.11 -15.85
C TYR A 232 -1.31 5.54 -15.71
N GLU A 233 -0.90 6.48 -16.57
CA GLU A 233 -1.36 7.87 -16.53
C GLU A 233 -2.84 7.98 -16.88
N LYS A 234 -3.37 7.08 -17.70
CA LYS A 234 -4.81 7.01 -18.00
C LYS A 234 -5.65 6.78 -16.75
N ALA A 235 -5.12 6.04 -15.78
CA ALA A 235 -5.76 5.85 -14.49
C ALA A 235 -5.38 6.96 -13.49
N MET A 236 -4.13 7.45 -13.49
CA MET A 236 -3.68 8.42 -12.49
C MET A 236 -4.18 9.85 -12.74
N VAL A 237 -4.09 10.34 -13.97
CA VAL A 237 -4.37 11.73 -14.31
C VAL A 237 -5.82 12.13 -14.01
N PRO A 238 -6.84 11.30 -14.31
CA PRO A 238 -8.23 11.65 -14.00
C PRO A 238 -8.46 11.88 -12.50
N PHE A 239 -7.97 10.99 -11.62
CA PHE A 239 -8.14 11.17 -10.17
C PHE A 239 -7.52 12.47 -9.65
N TRP A 240 -6.36 12.86 -10.21
CA TRP A 240 -5.74 14.13 -9.85
C TRP A 240 -6.62 15.32 -10.23
N HIS A 241 -7.21 15.33 -11.43
CA HIS A 241 -8.00 16.46 -11.90
C HIS A 241 -9.41 16.51 -11.31
N GLU A 242 -10.06 15.36 -11.19
CA GLU A 242 -11.43 15.24 -10.67
C GLU A 242 -11.49 15.47 -9.16
N PHE A 243 -10.47 15.05 -8.40
CA PHE A 243 -10.48 15.14 -6.94
C PHE A 243 -9.34 16.00 -6.38
N LEU A 244 -8.09 15.51 -6.43
CA LEU A 244 -7.00 16.11 -5.65
C LEU A 244 -6.55 17.52 -6.13
N ARG A 245 -6.99 17.95 -7.31
CA ARG A 245 -6.77 19.30 -7.86
C ARG A 245 -8.09 20.02 -8.15
N ALA A 246 -9.21 19.50 -7.66
CA ALA A 246 -10.51 20.13 -7.71
C ALA A 246 -10.89 20.71 -6.34
N HIS A 247 -11.75 21.73 -6.32
CA HIS A 247 -12.37 22.18 -5.08
C HIS A 247 -13.43 21.15 -4.64
N PRO A 248 -13.61 20.91 -3.33
CA PRO A 248 -12.97 21.58 -2.19
C PRO A 248 -11.64 20.95 -1.71
N TYR A 249 -11.09 19.96 -2.41
CA TYR A 249 -9.96 19.14 -1.94
C TYR A 249 -8.56 19.67 -2.28
N LEU A 250 -8.49 20.64 -3.19
CA LEU A 250 -7.27 21.23 -3.72
C LEU A 250 -6.34 21.75 -2.61
N ASP A 251 -5.08 21.29 -2.63
CA ASP A 251 -3.98 21.76 -1.78
C ASP A 251 -4.28 21.74 -0.26
N ASP A 252 -5.22 20.87 0.15
CA ASP A 252 -5.60 20.74 1.56
C ASP A 252 -4.61 19.88 2.36
N SER A 253 -4.20 20.40 3.51
CA SER A 253 -3.26 19.75 4.43
C SER A 253 -3.83 18.49 5.11
N ALA A 254 -5.14 18.26 5.07
CA ALA A 254 -5.80 17.03 5.50
C ALA A 254 -5.25 15.80 4.75
N TYR A 255 -4.83 15.97 3.49
CA TYR A 255 -4.23 14.92 2.63
C TYR A 255 -2.69 14.89 2.70
N GLY A 256 -2.13 15.41 3.79
CA GLY A 256 -0.71 15.48 4.08
C GLY A 256 -0.02 16.74 3.54
N TYR A 257 1.10 17.10 4.15
CA TYR A 257 1.83 18.33 3.84
C TYR A 257 3.34 18.14 4.00
N ALA A 258 4.12 19.00 3.36
CA ALA A 258 5.55 19.17 3.58
C ALA A 258 5.87 20.66 3.48
N ASP A 259 6.17 21.29 4.60
CA ASP A 259 6.48 22.72 4.70
C ASP A 259 7.68 22.96 5.61
N ARG A 260 7.98 24.24 5.89
CA ARG A 260 9.11 24.64 6.75
C ARG A 260 8.99 24.15 8.20
N ASN A 261 7.76 23.91 8.66
CA ASN A 261 7.44 23.49 10.04
C ASN A 261 7.36 21.96 10.17
N GLY A 262 7.56 21.23 9.08
CA GLY A 262 7.72 19.79 9.06
C GLY A 262 6.97 19.10 7.94
N ARG A 263 6.83 17.79 8.07
CA ARG A 263 6.18 16.95 7.07
C ARG A 263 5.24 15.97 7.75
N ARG A 264 4.00 15.92 7.26
CA ARG A 264 3.05 14.86 7.61
C ARG A 264 2.70 14.04 6.40
N ALA A 265 2.74 12.75 6.66
CA ALA A 265 2.36 11.73 5.72
C ALA A 265 0.82 11.77 5.50
N SER A 266 0.33 11.67 4.25
CA SER A 266 -1.14 11.58 3.98
C SER A 266 -1.76 10.42 4.77
N PRO A 267 -2.85 10.61 5.52
CA PRO A 267 -3.57 9.49 6.15
C PRO A 267 -4.37 8.67 5.13
N PHE A 268 -4.64 9.27 3.97
CA PHE A 268 -5.29 8.67 2.81
C PHE A 268 -4.24 8.04 1.89
N HIS A 269 -4.40 6.74 1.62
CA HIS A 269 -3.60 5.96 0.69
C HIS A 269 -4.40 5.76 -0.59
N TRP A 270 -3.84 6.18 -1.72
CA TRP A 270 -4.39 5.88 -3.04
C TRP A 270 -3.41 5.02 -3.83
N HIS A 271 -3.92 3.91 -4.32
CA HIS A 271 -3.23 2.87 -5.08
C HIS A 271 -3.97 2.53 -6.36
N ILE A 272 -3.27 1.93 -7.31
CA ILE A 272 -3.85 1.42 -8.55
C ILE A 272 -3.73 -0.10 -8.54
N GLY A 273 -4.87 -0.77 -8.43
CA GLY A 273 -4.96 -2.21 -8.66
C GLY A 273 -5.16 -2.51 -10.14
N GLN A 274 -4.83 -3.74 -10.54
CA GLN A 274 -5.00 -4.19 -11.92
C GLN A 274 -5.58 -5.60 -11.98
N THR A 275 -6.71 -5.74 -12.68
CA THR A 275 -7.32 -7.02 -13.05
C THR A 275 -7.33 -7.18 -14.57
N LYS A 276 -8.02 -8.20 -15.10
CA LYS A 276 -8.26 -8.29 -16.55
C LYS A 276 -9.14 -7.16 -17.09
N MET A 277 -9.98 -6.57 -16.24
CA MET A 277 -10.87 -5.46 -16.61
C MET A 277 -10.11 -4.15 -16.83
N GLY A 278 -8.87 -4.05 -16.34
CA GLY A 278 -8.06 -2.85 -16.44
C GLY A 278 -7.50 -2.42 -15.10
N TYR A 279 -7.13 -1.14 -15.03
CA TYR A 279 -6.75 -0.47 -13.81
C TYR A 279 -7.98 0.03 -13.06
N GLN A 280 -7.96 -0.08 -11.74
CA GLN A 280 -8.98 0.46 -10.84
C GLN A 280 -8.28 1.18 -9.69
N TRP A 281 -8.93 2.18 -9.12
CA TRP A 281 -8.42 2.86 -7.93
C TRP A 281 -8.77 2.08 -6.68
N VAL A 282 -7.80 2.01 -5.77
CA VAL A 282 -7.97 1.45 -4.44
C VAL A 282 -7.62 2.54 -3.44
N PHE A 283 -8.52 2.80 -2.52
CA PHE A 283 -8.35 3.80 -1.48
C PHE A 283 -8.35 3.11 -0.12
N THR A 284 -7.43 3.53 0.75
CA THR A 284 -7.35 3.02 2.11
C THR A 284 -7.06 4.16 3.08
N THR A 285 -7.82 4.22 4.16
CA THR A 285 -7.62 5.20 5.23
C THR A 285 -7.63 4.48 6.56
N PHE A 286 -6.71 4.86 7.45
CA PHE A 286 -6.69 4.43 8.84
C PHE A 286 -7.00 5.61 9.76
N TRP A 287 -8.17 5.59 10.41
CA TRP A 287 -8.49 6.57 11.44
C TRP A 287 -7.66 6.27 12.69
N SER A 288 -6.93 7.28 13.14
CA SER A 288 -6.10 7.21 14.32
C SER A 288 -5.89 8.60 14.91
N GLN A 289 -5.57 8.63 16.19
CA GLN A 289 -5.20 9.84 16.90
C GLN A 289 -3.92 10.45 16.31
N SER A 290 -3.70 11.72 16.61
CA SER A 290 -2.41 12.34 16.32
C SER A 290 -1.45 12.12 17.48
N VAL A 291 -0.34 11.43 17.21
CA VAL A 291 0.80 11.31 18.13
C VAL A 291 1.45 12.67 18.45
N ARG A 292 1.12 13.71 17.66
CA ARG A 292 1.58 15.08 17.94
C ARG A 292 0.42 15.91 18.46
N GLN A 293 0.61 16.47 19.65
CA GLN A 293 -0.11 17.60 20.25
C GLN A 293 -0.27 18.85 19.33
N TYR A 294 0.22 18.82 18.08
CA TYR A 294 0.19 19.92 17.10
C TYR A 294 -0.36 19.54 15.72
N ASP A 295 -0.99 18.37 15.53
CA ASP A 295 -1.62 18.03 14.24
C ASP A 295 -3.04 18.59 14.11
N SER A 296 -3.22 19.88 14.41
CA SER A 296 -4.49 20.61 14.21
C SER A 296 -4.93 20.67 12.74
N ARG A 297 -4.05 20.23 11.83
CA ARG A 297 -4.27 20.17 10.38
C ARG A 297 -4.89 18.86 9.91
N ARG A 298 -5.01 17.86 10.79
CA ARG A 298 -5.75 16.64 10.49
C ARG A 298 -7.24 16.94 10.59
N ASN A 299 -7.97 16.65 9.53
CA ASN A 299 -9.42 16.78 9.50
C ASN A 299 -10.00 15.51 8.91
N TRP A 300 -10.57 14.66 9.77
CA TRP A 300 -11.17 13.40 9.35
C TRP A 300 -12.45 13.60 8.55
N GLN A 301 -13.23 14.65 8.83
CA GLN A 301 -14.41 14.98 8.03
C GLN A 301 -14.04 15.20 6.56
N LYS A 302 -12.99 15.98 6.28
CA LYS A 302 -12.52 16.19 4.88
C LYS A 302 -12.10 14.89 4.20
N VAL A 303 -11.42 14.00 4.92
CA VAL A 303 -11.03 12.68 4.38
C VAL A 303 -12.26 11.82 4.11
N ASN A 304 -13.25 11.86 5.00
CA ASN A 304 -14.53 11.18 4.84
C ASN A 304 -15.30 11.73 3.64
N ASP A 305 -15.41 13.06 3.51
CA ASP A 305 -16.07 13.74 2.39
C ASP A 305 -15.45 13.33 1.05
N LEU A 306 -14.11 13.32 0.98
CA LEU A 306 -13.40 12.86 -0.21
C LEU A 306 -13.73 11.40 -0.54
N LEU A 307 -13.69 10.50 0.45
CA LEU A 307 -14.02 9.09 0.21
C LEU A 307 -15.47 8.90 -0.23
N THR A 308 -16.42 9.63 0.35
CA THR A 308 -17.84 9.61 -0.04
C THR A 308 -18.01 10.12 -1.46
N ALA A 309 -17.42 11.26 -1.81
CA ALA A 309 -17.48 11.79 -3.17
C ALA A 309 -16.88 10.82 -4.20
N ILE A 310 -15.77 10.16 -3.88
CA ILE A 310 -15.20 9.11 -4.72
C ILE A 310 -16.16 7.92 -4.85
N ALA A 311 -16.80 7.50 -3.75
CA ALA A 311 -17.75 6.40 -3.78
C ALA A 311 -18.95 6.72 -4.68
N ASP A 312 -19.44 7.95 -4.64
CA ASP A 312 -20.59 8.38 -5.44
C ASP A 312 -20.21 8.58 -6.92
N GLU A 313 -19.13 9.29 -7.22
CA GLU A 313 -18.76 9.70 -8.58
C GLU A 313 -18.01 8.62 -9.38
N ALA A 314 -17.28 7.72 -8.70
CA ALA A 314 -16.56 6.61 -9.34
C ALA A 314 -17.29 5.27 -9.19
N GLU A 315 -18.56 5.30 -8.76
CA GLU A 315 -19.41 4.16 -8.43
C GLU A 315 -18.66 3.19 -7.49
N GLY A 316 -17.94 3.73 -6.51
CA GLY A 316 -17.04 2.97 -5.66
C GLY A 316 -17.76 1.90 -4.85
N LYS A 317 -17.19 0.70 -4.81
CA LYS A 317 -17.64 -0.39 -3.94
C LYS A 317 -16.79 -0.41 -2.67
N TRP A 318 -17.44 -0.21 -1.54
CA TRP A 318 -16.81 -0.38 -0.24
C TRP A 318 -16.50 -1.86 -0.01
N VAL A 319 -15.23 -2.17 0.23
CA VAL A 319 -14.81 -3.49 0.71
C VAL A 319 -14.96 -3.53 2.23
N TRP A 320 -14.49 -2.47 2.90
CA TRP A 320 -14.85 -2.14 4.26
C TRP A 320 -15.39 -0.73 4.30
N GLN A 321 -16.61 -0.60 4.81
CA GLN A 321 -17.26 0.68 5.03
C GLN A 321 -17.29 0.96 6.52
N HIS A 322 -16.48 1.92 6.95
CA HIS A 322 -16.75 2.63 8.18
C HIS A 322 -16.36 4.07 7.94
N VAL A 323 -17.32 4.97 8.03
CA VAL A 323 -17.04 6.40 8.10
C VAL A 323 -17.04 6.67 9.59
N ALA A 324 -15.86 6.75 10.20
CA ALA A 324 -15.76 7.02 11.62
C ALA A 324 -16.59 8.28 11.94
N GLU A 325 -17.56 8.14 12.85
CA GLU A 325 -18.24 9.29 13.42
C GLU A 325 -17.15 10.24 13.93
N VAL A 326 -17.23 11.50 13.51
CA VAL A 326 -16.15 12.46 13.62
C VAL A 326 -15.68 12.55 15.08
N TYR A 327 -14.53 11.95 15.36
CA TYR A 327 -13.78 12.27 16.56
C TYR A 327 -13.29 13.70 16.40
N ASP A 328 -13.94 14.63 17.08
CA ASP A 328 -13.61 16.05 17.05
C ASP A 328 -12.34 16.38 17.85
N GLY A 329 -11.73 15.38 18.48
CA GLY A 329 -10.46 15.51 19.19
C GLY A 329 -10.51 16.53 20.33
N ARG A 330 -11.70 16.80 20.89
CA ARG A 330 -11.84 17.58 22.13
C ARG A 330 -11.73 16.70 23.35
#